data_AF-R0KHZ6-F1
#
_entry.id   AF-R0KHZ6-F1
#
_cell.length_a   1.000
_cell.length_b   1.000
_cell.length_c   1.000
_cell.angle_alpha   90.00
_cell.angle_beta   90.00
_cell.angle_gamma   90.00
#
_symmetry.space_group_name_H-M   'P 1'
#
loop_
_entity.id
_entity.type
_entity.pdbx_description
1 polymer ?
#
loop_
_entity_poly.entity_id
_entity_poly.type
_entity_poly.pdbx_seq_one_letter_code
_entity_poly.pdbx_strand_id
1 'polypeptide(L)'
;ERPELGNHTLLTEFVLSGLSNHPELQNLLFFTFCLIYTFTITGNLLFFIATVHPNLHMPMYFFLRVLSFLDVSTASIVVPKMLVNFLSEERRISYVGCATQLYFVIFLGATECYLLAAMAYD
;
A
#
# COMPACT_ATOMS: atom_id res chain seq x y z
N GLU A 1 -36.02 37.86 -6.49
CA GLU A 1 -34.85 36.98 -6.58
C GLU A 1 -35.22 35.50 -6.46
N ARG A 2 -34.53 34.61 -7.19
CA ARG A 2 -34.57 33.15 -7.01
C ARG A 2 -33.38 32.76 -6.11
N PRO A 3 -33.53 31.94 -5.07
CA PRO A 3 -32.39 31.54 -4.27
C PRO A 3 -31.54 30.56 -5.09
N GLU A 4 -30.30 30.97 -5.38
CA GLU A 4 -29.23 30.11 -5.89
C GLU A 4 -28.95 29.04 -4.83
N LEU A 5 -29.57 27.87 -4.98
CA LEU A 5 -29.25 26.69 -4.19
C LEU A 5 -27.82 26.30 -4.57
N GLY A 6 -26.85 26.71 -3.75
CA GLY A 6 -25.46 26.39 -3.95
C GLY A 6 -25.30 24.90 -4.26
N ASN A 7 -24.72 24.60 -5.44
CA ASN A 7 -24.32 23.26 -5.79
C ASN A 7 -23.20 22.83 -4.82
N HIS A 8 -23.57 22.35 -3.64
CA HIS A 8 -22.68 21.63 -2.76
C HIS A 8 -22.48 20.24 -3.38
N THR A 9 -21.68 20.17 -4.45
CA THR A 9 -21.10 18.91 -4.90
C THR A 9 -20.20 18.44 -3.77
N LEU A 10 -20.75 17.62 -2.89
CA LEU A 10 -19.96 16.77 -2.01
C LEU A 10 -19.04 15.98 -2.94
N LEU A 11 -17.75 16.34 -2.94
CA LEU A 11 -16.72 15.74 -3.75
C LEU A 11 -16.38 14.36 -3.15
N THR A 12 -17.37 13.48 -3.06
CA THR A 12 -17.27 12.17 -2.39
C THR A 12 -16.56 11.13 -3.23
N GLU A 13 -16.37 11.41 -4.52
CA GLU A 13 -15.83 10.47 -5.49
C GLU A 13 -14.71 11.12 -6.29
N PHE A 14 -13.54 10.47 -6.29
CA PHE A 14 -12.45 10.81 -7.19
C PHE A 14 -12.49 9.86 -8.39
N VAL A 15 -12.67 10.41 -9.57
CA VAL A 15 -12.48 9.70 -10.84
C VAL A 15 -11.05 9.95 -11.31
N LEU A 16 -10.25 8.90 -11.44
CA LEU A 16 -8.90 8.97 -12.02
C LEU A 16 -8.98 9.15 -13.55
N SER A 17 -9.42 10.33 -14.00
CA SER A 17 -9.61 10.62 -15.43
C SER A 17 -8.30 10.55 -16.24
N GLY A 18 -7.15 10.84 -15.61
CA GLY A 18 -5.85 10.81 -16.29
C GLY A 18 -5.38 9.40 -16.69
N LEU A 19 -5.83 8.37 -15.98
CA LEU A 19 -5.49 6.98 -16.25
C LEU A 19 -6.54 6.27 -17.12
N SER A 20 -7.74 6.86 -17.22
CA SER A 20 -8.85 6.35 -18.01
C SER A 20 -8.61 6.37 -19.52
N ASN A 21 -7.74 7.27 -19.99
CA ASN A 21 -7.49 7.47 -21.43
C ASN A 21 -6.41 6.54 -22.00
N HIS A 22 -5.74 5.73 -21.17
CA HIS A 22 -4.61 4.90 -21.58
C HIS A 22 -4.70 3.46 -21.03
N PRO A 23 -5.45 2.56 -21.71
CA PRO A 23 -5.63 1.17 -21.27
C PRO A 23 -4.30 0.37 -21.22
N GLU A 24 -3.32 0.70 -22.07
CA GLU A 24 -2.01 0.03 -22.03
C GLU A 24 -1.22 0.33 -20.75
N LEU A 25 -1.26 1.59 -20.28
CA LEU A 25 -0.59 2.00 -19.05
C LEU A 25 -1.22 1.33 -17.82
N GLN A 26 -2.53 1.10 -17.87
CA GLN A 26 -3.28 0.39 -16.84
C GLN A 26 -2.88 -1.09 -16.75
N ASN A 27 -2.78 -1.79 -17.89
CA ASN A 27 -2.30 -3.18 -17.90
C ASN A 27 -0.85 -3.29 -17.42
N LEU A 28 0.00 -2.34 -17.82
CA LEU A 28 1.39 -2.29 -17.37
C LEU A 28 1.46 -2.09 -15.84
N LEU A 29 0.73 -1.11 -15.30
CA LEU A 29 0.67 -0.87 -13.86
C LEU A 29 0.12 -2.08 -13.09
N PHE A 30 -0.94 -2.72 -13.58
CA PHE A 30 -1.49 -3.93 -12.97
C PHE A 30 -0.43 -5.03 -12.85
N PHE A 31 0.32 -5.29 -13.93
CA PHE A 31 1.37 -6.30 -13.92
C PHE A 31 2.54 -5.90 -13.01
N THR A 32 2.95 -4.63 -13.04
CA THR A 32 3.98 -4.10 -12.14
C THR A 32 3.59 -4.26 -10.67
N PHE A 33 2.38 -3.88 -10.27
CA PHE A 33 1.90 -4.04 -8.89
C PHE A 33 1.77 -5.51 -8.49
N CYS A 34 1.31 -6.38 -9.38
CA CYS A 34 1.27 -7.84 -9.14
C CYS A 34 2.66 -8.42 -8.91
N LEU A 35 3.63 -8.05 -9.74
CA LEU A 35 5.01 -8.50 -9.59
C LEU A 35 5.61 -8.02 -8.28
N ILE A 36 5.51 -6.72 -7.98
CA ILE A 36 6.01 -6.14 -6.73
C ILE A 36 5.41 -6.87 -5.54
N TYR A 37 4.08 -7.06 -5.51
CA TYR A 37 3.41 -7.80 -4.45
C TYR A 37 3.97 -9.21 -4.27
N THR A 38 4.10 -9.96 -5.36
CA THR A 38 4.58 -11.35 -5.32
C THR A 38 6.02 -11.41 -4.81
N PHE A 39 6.90 -10.51 -5.26
CA PHE A 39 8.27 -10.41 -4.78
C PHE A 39 8.33 -9.99 -3.30
N THR A 40 7.54 -9.01 -2.88
CA THR A 40 7.50 -8.54 -1.48
C THR A 40 7.01 -9.65 -0.55
N ILE A 41 5.95 -10.38 -0.91
CA ILE A 41 5.45 -11.51 -0.10
C ILE A 41 6.49 -12.63 -0.05
N THR A 42 7.04 -13.04 -1.20
CA THR A 42 7.99 -14.16 -1.27
C THR A 42 9.28 -13.83 -0.53
N GLY A 43 9.84 -12.65 -0.74
CA GLY A 43 11.06 -12.19 -0.09
C GLY A 43 10.90 -12.11 1.42
N ASN A 44 9.84 -11.46 1.91
CA ASN A 44 9.60 -11.31 3.34
C ASN A 44 9.22 -12.62 4.03
N LEU A 45 8.53 -13.55 3.34
CA LEU A 45 8.25 -14.88 3.88
C LEU A 45 9.52 -15.72 4.00
N LEU A 46 10.40 -15.68 3.00
CA LEU A 46 11.70 -16.35 3.03
C LEU A 46 12.59 -15.79 4.15
N PHE A 47 12.61 -14.46 4.32
CA PHE A 47 13.29 -13.81 5.44
C PHE A 47 12.72 -14.27 6.77
N PHE A 48 11.40 -14.23 6.95
CA PHE A 48 10.74 -14.69 8.17
C PHE A 48 11.13 -16.13 8.51
N ILE A 49 11.05 -17.06 7.55
CA ILE A 49 11.44 -18.46 7.73
C ILE A 49 12.94 -18.59 8.08
N ALA A 50 13.81 -17.85 7.41
CA ALA A 50 15.25 -17.86 7.68
C ALA A 50 15.56 -17.39 9.12
N THR A 51 14.82 -16.40 9.63
CA THR A 51 14.99 -15.90 11.00
C THR A 51 14.40 -16.84 12.07
N VAL A 52 13.56 -17.82 11.72
CA VAL A 52 12.96 -18.80 12.66
C VAL A 52 13.97 -19.83 13.16
N HIS A 53 15.09 -20.01 12.47
CA HIS A 53 16.12 -20.94 12.92
C HIS A 53 16.81 -20.46 14.22
N PRO A 54 16.82 -21.27 15.28
CA PRO A 54 17.16 -20.85 16.65
C PRO A 54 18.65 -20.59 16.90
N ASN A 55 19.53 -20.75 15.91
CA ASN A 55 20.98 -20.71 16.11
C ASN A 55 21.61 -19.31 16.01
N LEU A 56 20.86 -18.25 15.69
CA LEU A 56 21.39 -16.89 15.61
C LEU A 56 20.64 -15.95 16.55
N HIS A 57 21.01 -16.01 17.83
CA HIS A 57 20.51 -15.12 18.87
C HIS A 57 21.21 -13.75 18.75
N MET A 58 20.67 -12.86 17.92
CA MET A 58 21.07 -11.44 17.85
C MET A 58 19.81 -10.55 17.78
N PRO A 59 19.78 -9.41 18.51
CA PRO A 59 18.62 -8.50 18.58
C PRO A 59 18.13 -8.03 17.19
N MET A 60 19.06 -7.89 16.23
CA MET A 60 18.79 -7.60 14.82
C MET A 60 17.69 -8.50 14.18
N TYR A 61 17.61 -9.80 14.52
CA TYR A 61 16.62 -10.70 13.93
C TYR A 61 15.18 -10.40 14.36
N PHE A 62 14.99 -9.84 15.55
CA PHE A 62 13.68 -9.40 16.00
C PHE A 62 13.21 -8.21 15.14
N PHE A 63 14.07 -7.23 14.92
CA PHE A 63 13.75 -6.08 14.06
C PHE A 63 13.46 -6.48 12.62
N LEU A 64 14.24 -7.40 12.05
CA LEU A 64 14.01 -7.93 10.70
C LEU A 64 12.65 -8.64 10.57
N ARG A 65 12.21 -9.40 11.58
CA ARG A 65 10.87 -10.02 11.56
C ARG A 65 9.75 -8.99 11.58
N VAL A 66 9.90 -7.94 12.41
CA VAL A 66 8.91 -6.86 12.48
C VAL A 66 8.89 -6.07 11.17
N LEU A 67 10.05 -5.80 10.57
CA LEU A 67 10.17 -5.17 9.26
C LEU A 67 9.46 -5.99 8.17
N SER A 68 9.73 -7.31 8.11
CA SER A 68 9.08 -8.18 7.14
C SER A 68 7.56 -8.27 7.30
N PHE A 69 7.07 -8.22 8.54
CA PHE A 69 5.63 -8.14 8.80
C PHE A 69 5.03 -6.81 8.31
N LEU A 70 5.71 -5.70 8.56
CA LEU A 70 5.28 -4.37 8.12
C LEU A 70 5.24 -4.27 6.59
N ASP A 71 6.26 -4.77 5.89
CA ASP A 71 6.29 -4.80 4.43
C ASP A 71 5.11 -5.57 3.84
N VAL A 72 4.85 -6.78 4.36
CA VAL A 72 3.73 -7.62 3.93
C VAL A 72 2.40 -6.91 4.18
N SER A 73 2.23 -6.32 5.36
CA SER A 73 1.00 -5.60 5.73
C SER A 73 0.75 -4.38 4.85
N THR A 74 1.81 -3.60 4.55
CA THR A 74 1.75 -2.42 3.68
C THR A 74 1.40 -2.81 2.26
N ALA A 75 2.07 -3.84 1.72
CA ALA A 75 1.77 -4.38 0.40
C ALA A 75 0.32 -4.89 0.31
N SER A 76 -0.17 -5.57 1.35
CA SER A 76 -1.55 -6.08 1.42
C SER A 76 -2.61 -4.99 1.56
N ILE A 77 -2.29 -3.80 2.10
CA ILE A 77 -3.25 -2.68 2.17
C ILE A 77 -3.30 -1.94 0.83
N VAL A 78 -2.16 -1.78 0.16
CA VAL A 78 -2.05 -0.96 -1.05
C VAL A 78 -2.47 -1.70 -2.31
N VAL A 79 -1.95 -2.92 -2.47
CA VAL A 79 -2.05 -3.66 -3.74
C VAL A 79 -3.48 -4.09 -4.06
N PRO A 80 -4.23 -4.80 -3.20
CA PRO A 80 -5.56 -5.30 -3.57
C PRO A 80 -6.56 -4.17 -3.81
N LYS A 81 -6.46 -3.03 -3.09
CA LYS A 81 -7.29 -1.87 -3.38
C LYS A 81 -6.94 -1.20 -4.71
N MET A 82 -5.66 -1.06 -5.04
CA MET A 82 -5.26 -0.57 -6.37
C MET A 82 -5.72 -1.54 -7.46
N LEU A 83 -5.57 -2.85 -7.24
CA LEU A 83 -5.94 -3.89 -8.20
C LEU A 83 -7.44 -3.91 -8.48
N VAL A 84 -8.27 -3.84 -7.44
CA VAL A 84 -9.73 -3.74 -7.56
C VAL A 84 -10.13 -2.46 -8.27
N ASN A 85 -9.42 -1.35 -8.00
CA ASN A 85 -9.67 -0.08 -8.68
C ASN A 85 -9.23 -0.06 -10.15
N PHE A 86 -8.34 -0.97 -10.56
CA PHE A 86 -7.96 -1.18 -11.95
C PHE A 86 -8.89 -2.15 -12.70
N LEU A 87 -9.59 -3.04 -11.99
CA LEU A 87 -10.52 -4.01 -12.59
C LEU A 87 -11.96 -3.50 -12.70
N SER A 88 -12.33 -2.47 -11.92
CA SER A 88 -13.69 -1.91 -11.95
C SER A 88 -13.88 -0.90 -13.10
N GLU A 89 -14.94 -1.13 -13.88
CA GLU A 89 -15.33 -0.31 -15.05
C GLU A 89 -15.77 1.12 -14.63
N GLU A 90 -16.34 1.26 -13.43
CA GLU A 90 -16.61 2.54 -12.78
C GLU A 90 -15.58 2.81 -11.66
N ARG A 91 -14.50 3.50 -12.04
CA ARG A 91 -13.37 3.88 -11.17
C ARG A 91 -13.73 4.98 -10.16
N ARG A 92 -14.73 4.73 -9.32
CA ARG A 92 -15.14 5.61 -8.23
C ARG A 92 -14.47 5.15 -6.94
N ILE A 93 -13.31 5.71 -6.63
CA ILE A 93 -12.76 5.60 -5.28
C ILE A 93 -13.47 6.64 -4.40
N SER A 94 -14.04 6.18 -3.29
CA SER A 94 -14.53 7.08 -2.26
C SER A 94 -13.37 7.86 -1.66
N TYR A 95 -13.52 9.19 -1.52
CA TYR A 95 -12.51 10.06 -0.92
C TYR A 95 -12.03 9.54 0.44
N VAL A 96 -12.97 9.09 1.29
CA VAL A 96 -12.66 8.51 2.61
C VAL A 96 -11.85 7.23 2.47
N GLY A 97 -12.16 6.39 1.48
CA GLY A 97 -11.43 5.15 1.18
C GLY A 97 -10.00 5.38 0.68
N CYS A 98 -9.74 6.47 -0.05
CA CYS A 98 -8.42 6.91 -0.48
C CYS A 98 -7.62 7.51 0.69
N ALA A 99 -8.24 8.44 1.43
CA ALA A 99 -7.62 9.11 2.56
C ALA A 99 -7.19 8.13 3.65
N THR A 100 -8.03 7.13 3.95
CA THR A 100 -7.69 6.04 4.89
C THR A 100 -6.52 5.20 4.39
N GLN A 101 -6.50 4.84 3.09
CA GLN A 101 -5.38 4.10 2.51
C GLN A 101 -4.07 4.89 2.58
N LEU A 102 -4.09 6.17 2.20
CA LEU A 102 -2.93 7.05 2.29
C LEU A 102 -2.43 7.19 3.73
N TYR A 103 -3.34 7.33 4.69
CA TYR A 103 -3.00 7.39 6.12
C TYR A 103 -2.27 6.13 6.58
N PHE A 104 -2.79 4.94 6.26
CA PHE A 104 -2.14 3.68 6.63
C PHE A 104 -0.77 3.53 5.99
N VAL A 105 -0.60 3.91 4.71
CA VAL A 105 0.69 3.87 4.02
C VAL A 105 1.71 4.77 4.70
N ILE A 106 1.34 6.01 5.00
CA ILE A 106 2.22 6.96 5.68
C ILE A 106 2.59 6.47 7.08
N PHE A 107 1.61 5.97 7.83
CA PHE A 107 1.81 5.45 9.18
C PHE A 107 2.75 4.23 9.21
N LEU A 108 2.52 3.26 8.33
CA LEU A 108 3.36 2.07 8.21
C LEU A 108 4.76 2.42 7.72
N GLY A 109 4.89 3.29 6.71
CA GLY A 109 6.20 3.76 6.23
C GLY A 109 6.98 4.56 7.27
N ALA A 110 6.30 5.37 8.10
CA ALA A 110 6.94 6.02 9.24
C ALA A 110 7.44 4.99 10.27
N THR A 111 6.65 3.97 10.56
CA THR A 111 7.03 2.87 11.47
C THR A 111 8.22 2.09 10.94
N GLU A 112 8.25 1.79 9.64
CA GLU A 112 9.38 1.17 8.95
C GLU A 112 10.66 2.01 9.09
N CYS A 113 10.55 3.33 8.88
CA CYS A 113 11.67 4.26 9.04
C CYS A 113 12.21 4.29 10.48
N TYR A 114 11.34 4.28 11.49
CA TYR A 114 11.76 4.18 12.90
C TYR A 114 12.46 2.86 13.20
N LEU A 115 11.98 1.75 12.63
CA LEU A 115 12.62 0.44 12.76
C LEU A 115 13.99 0.38 12.09
N LEU A 116 14.13 0.95 10.89
CA LEU A 116 15.42 1.07 10.20
C LEU A 116 16.40 1.92 11.00
N ALA A 117 15.94 3.03 11.58
CA ALA A 117 16.75 3.87 12.45
C ALA A 117 17.18 3.12 13.72
N ALA A 118 16.29 2.32 14.33
CA ALA A 118 16.62 1.49 15.48
C ALA A 118 17.65 0.40 15.12
N MET A 119 17.49 -0.27 13.97
CA MET A 119 18.46 -1.25 13.45
C MET A 119 19.83 -0.65 13.11
N ALA A 120 19.89 0.63 12.73
CA ALA A 120 21.15 1.32 12.50
C ALA A 120 21.83 1.80 13.80
N TYR A 121 21.07 1.88 14.90
CA TYR A 121 21.54 2.30 16.21
C TYR A 121 21.99 1.12 17.11
N ASP A 122 21.36 -0.04 16.93
CA ASP A 122 21.72 -1.32 17.55
C ASP A 122 22.95 -1.95 16.86
#